data_AF-A0A9E7H3U0-F1
#
_entry.id   AF-A0A9E7H3U0-F1
#
_cell.length_a   1.000
_cell.length_b   1.000
_cell.length_c   1.000
_cell.angle_alpha   90.00
_cell.angle_beta   90.00
_cell.angle_gamma   90.00
#
_symmetry.space_group_name_H-M   'P 1'
#
loop_
_entity.id
_entity.type
_entity.pdbx_description
1 polymer ?
#
loop_
_entity_poly.entity_id
_entity_poly.type
_entity_poly.pdbx_seq_one_letter_code
_entity_poly.pdbx_strand_id
1 'polypeptide(L)'
;MRWKGRVHRIRKCAVDLLSMEDDLIDAEEEDGWELTGSELRLKSTFLYCDLHRVISGAGEERKKALTLLADKLFYRLERVTRLLLFSVTTSVTRFWMKLSRAEASPGQTSATATQPMCCRN
;
A
#
# COMPACT_ATOMS: atom_id res chain seq x y z
N MET A 1 5.11 -31.01 -20.37
CA MET A 1 4.19 -29.87 -20.14
C MET A 1 4.78 -28.85 -19.15
N ARG A 2 5.77 -28.03 -19.56
CA ARG A 2 6.53 -27.13 -18.67
C ARG A 2 5.77 -25.88 -18.18
N TRP A 3 4.55 -25.67 -18.66
CA TRP A 3 3.82 -24.40 -18.59
C TRP A 3 2.64 -24.43 -17.64
N LYS A 4 2.10 -25.63 -17.37
CA LYS A 4 0.89 -25.81 -16.54
C LYS A 4 1.03 -25.17 -15.16
N GLY A 5 2.18 -25.36 -14.50
CA GLY A 5 2.44 -24.75 -13.19
C GLY A 5 2.52 -23.23 -13.22
N ARG A 6 3.10 -22.64 -14.28
CA ARG A 6 3.18 -21.18 -14.44
C ARG A 6 1.82 -20.58 -14.71
N VAL A 7 1.06 -21.18 -15.62
CA VAL A 7 -0.31 -20.73 -15.94
C VAL A 7 -1.21 -20.81 -14.71
N HIS A 8 -1.07 -21.85 -13.89
CA HIS A 8 -1.78 -21.95 -12.62
C HIS A 8 -1.41 -20.79 -11.66
N ARG A 9 -0.13 -20.50 -11.48
CA ARG A 9 0.31 -19.38 -10.62
C ARG A 9 -0.10 -18.01 -11.17
N ILE A 10 -0.07 -17.82 -12.48
CA ILE A 10 -0.57 -16.59 -13.13
C ILE A 10 -2.06 -16.41 -12.81
N ARG A 11 -2.87 -17.47 -12.96
CA ARG A 11 -4.29 -17.42 -12.62
C ARG A 11 -4.54 -17.14 -11.14
N LYS A 12 -3.80 -17.81 -10.26
CA LYS A 12 -3.88 -17.57 -8.82
C LYS A 12 -3.54 -16.10 -8.51
N CYS A 13 -2.41 -15.60 -9.03
CA CYS A 13 -1.99 -14.23 -8.82
C CYS A 13 -3.02 -13.22 -9.35
N ALA A 14 -3.66 -13.49 -10.50
CA ALA A 14 -4.73 -12.65 -11.00
C ALA A 14 -5.96 -12.62 -10.07
N VAL A 15 -6.36 -13.76 -9.51
CA VAL A 15 -7.44 -13.82 -8.50
C VAL A 15 -7.04 -13.05 -7.26
N ASP A 16 -5.85 -13.32 -6.71
CA ASP A 16 -5.36 -12.64 -5.51
C ASP A 16 -5.31 -11.11 -5.71
N LEU A 17 -4.83 -10.63 -6.86
CA LEU A 17 -4.77 -9.20 -7.18
C LEU A 17 -6.15 -8.53 -7.26
N LEU A 18 -7.18 -9.27 -7.69
CA LEU A 18 -8.56 -8.77 -7.73
C LEU A 18 -9.17 -8.75 -6.33
N SER A 19 -8.82 -9.72 -5.48
CA SER A 19 -9.27 -9.77 -4.08
C SER A 19 -8.64 -8.71 -3.18
N MET A 20 -7.52 -8.12 -3.60
CA MET A 20 -6.89 -7.01 -2.86
C MET A 20 -7.68 -5.69 -2.90
N GLU A 21 -8.80 -5.64 -3.65
CA GLU A 21 -9.70 -4.48 -3.64
C GLU A 21 -10.25 -4.19 -2.24
N ASP A 22 -10.67 -5.23 -1.52
CA ASP A 22 -11.20 -5.11 -0.16
C ASP A 22 -10.08 -4.62 0.80
N ASP A 23 -8.87 -5.19 0.69
CA ASP A 23 -7.70 -4.77 1.48
C ASP A 23 -7.31 -3.30 1.26
N LEU A 24 -7.61 -2.74 0.08
CA LEU A 24 -7.34 -1.33 -0.24
C LEU A 24 -8.38 -0.38 0.37
N ILE A 25 -9.61 -0.85 0.56
CA ILE A 25 -10.68 -0.06 1.18
C ILE A 25 -10.42 0.08 2.68
N ASP A 26 -9.95 -0.99 3.32
CA ASP A 26 -9.68 -1.02 4.76
C ASP A 26 -8.28 -0.48 5.13
N ALA A 27 -7.46 -0.10 4.14
CA ALA A 27 -6.06 0.28 4.35
C ALA A 27 -5.84 1.62 5.07
N GLU A 28 -6.89 2.40 5.35
CA GLU A 28 -6.79 3.66 6.12
C GLU A 28 -6.44 3.44 7.60
N GLU A 29 -6.65 2.22 8.11
CA GLU A 29 -6.34 1.84 9.48
C GLU A 29 -4.98 1.11 9.57
N GLU A 30 -4.26 1.32 10.69
CA GLU A 30 -3.12 0.52 11.17
C GLU A 30 -2.14 0.01 10.08
N ASP A 31 -1.30 0.89 9.52
CA ASP A 31 -0.25 0.57 8.53
C ASP A 31 -0.73 -0.22 7.29
N GLY A 32 -2.05 -0.29 7.05
CA GLY A 32 -2.66 -1.09 5.97
C GLY A 32 -2.13 -0.72 4.59
N TRP A 33 -1.87 0.56 4.32
CA TRP A 33 -1.25 1.00 3.07
C TRP A 33 0.14 0.40 2.81
N GLU A 34 0.96 0.22 3.85
CA GLU A 34 2.30 -0.35 3.72
C GLU A 34 2.26 -1.87 3.51
N LEU A 35 1.36 -2.56 4.22
CA LEU A 35 1.14 -4.00 4.08
C LEU A 35 0.61 -4.32 2.68
N THR A 36 -0.47 -3.66 2.26
CA THR A 36 -1.08 -3.85 0.94
C THR A 36 -0.12 -3.46 -0.19
N GLY A 37 0.67 -2.40 0.00
CA GLY A 37 1.74 -2.02 -0.93
C GLY A 37 2.84 -3.08 -1.08
N SER A 38 3.24 -3.70 0.03
CA SER A 38 4.27 -4.76 0.03
C SER A 38 3.76 -6.05 -0.60
N GLU A 39 2.54 -6.47 -0.30
CA GLU A 39 1.92 -7.66 -0.90
C GLU A 39 1.74 -7.48 -2.42
N LEU A 40 1.30 -6.30 -2.86
CA LEU A 40 1.12 -5.98 -4.28
C LEU A 40 2.43 -6.10 -5.05
N ARG A 41 3.52 -5.57 -4.48
CA ARG A 41 4.87 -5.64 -5.06
C ARG A 41 5.38 -7.07 -5.16
N LEU A 42 5.14 -7.87 -4.12
CA LEU A 42 5.53 -9.29 -4.09
C LEU A 42 4.81 -10.08 -5.18
N LYS A 43 3.47 -9.99 -5.23
CA LYS A 43 2.64 -10.66 -6.25
C LYS A 43 3.00 -10.23 -7.67
N SER A 44 3.19 -8.93 -7.89
CA SER A 44 3.57 -8.38 -9.20
C SER A 44 4.92 -8.93 -9.68
N THR A 45 5.89 -9.12 -8.77
CA THR A 45 7.21 -9.68 -9.11
C THR A 45 7.13 -11.13 -9.56
N PHE A 46 6.36 -11.96 -8.84
CA PHE A 46 6.14 -13.35 -9.25
C PHE A 46 5.38 -13.45 -10.57
N LEU A 47 4.36 -12.60 -10.75
CA LEU A 47 3.59 -12.53 -11.99
C LEU A 47 4.48 -12.16 -13.18
N TYR A 48 5.38 -11.19 -13.01
CA TYR A 48 6.37 -10.81 -14.03
C TYR A 48 7.26 -11.99 -14.41
N CYS A 49 7.82 -12.69 -13.42
CA CYS A 49 8.69 -13.84 -13.66
C CYS A 49 7.97 -14.95 -14.46
N ASP A 50 6.71 -15.23 -14.14
CA ASP A 50 5.93 -16.25 -14.83
C ASP A 50 5.45 -15.80 -16.21
N LEU A 51 4.96 -14.57 -16.36
CA LEU A 51 4.57 -14.02 -17.65
C LEU A 51 5.75 -13.91 -18.60
N HIS A 52 6.91 -13.45 -18.12
CA HIS A 52 8.12 -13.38 -18.93
C HIS A 52 8.48 -14.76 -19.49
N ARG A 53 8.50 -15.79 -18.63
CA ARG A 53 8.76 -17.18 -19.06
C ARG A 53 7.70 -17.69 -20.04
N VAL A 54 6.44 -17.27 -19.89
CA VAL A 54 5.36 -17.64 -20.80
C VAL A 54 5.52 -16.94 -22.17
N ILE A 55 5.85 -15.66 -22.18
CA ILE A 55 6.06 -14.89 -23.41
C ILE A 55 7.29 -15.42 -24.17
N SER A 56 8.40 -15.67 -23.46
CA SER A 56 9.67 -16.08 -24.09
C SER A 56 9.56 -17.38 -24.89
N GLY A 57 8.76 -18.34 -24.44
CA GLY A 57 8.58 -19.61 -25.16
C GLY A 57 7.31 -19.68 -26.01
N ALA A 58 6.56 -18.58 -26.15
CA ALA A 58 5.45 -18.50 -27.09
C ALA A 58 5.97 -18.38 -28.53
N GLY A 59 5.22 -18.92 -29.49
CA GLY A 59 5.50 -18.69 -30.91
C GLY A 59 5.31 -17.22 -31.29
N GLU A 60 5.99 -16.76 -32.34
CA GLU A 60 6.08 -15.33 -32.70
C GLU A 60 4.73 -14.62 -32.83
N GLU A 61 3.73 -15.26 -33.43
CA GLU A 61 2.40 -14.66 -33.56
C GLU A 61 1.74 -14.35 -32.20
N ARG A 62 1.88 -15.26 -31.23
CA ARG A 62 1.31 -15.07 -29.89
C ARG A 62 2.19 -14.19 -29.01
N LYS A 63 3.50 -14.21 -29.22
CA LYS A 63 4.48 -13.47 -28.42
C LYS A 63 4.15 -11.97 -28.41
N LYS A 64 3.92 -11.37 -29.59
CA LYS A 64 3.58 -9.95 -29.71
C LYS A 64 2.30 -9.58 -28.94
N ALA A 65 1.26 -10.39 -29.07
CA ALA A 65 -0.01 -10.16 -28.37
C ALA A 65 0.14 -10.30 -26.84
N LEU A 66 0.86 -11.33 -26.38
CA LEU A 66 1.10 -11.56 -24.95
C LEU A 66 1.97 -10.47 -24.33
N THR A 67 3.01 -10.00 -25.03
CA THR A 67 3.83 -8.87 -24.60
C THR A 67 2.97 -7.62 -24.44
N LEU A 68 2.15 -7.28 -25.44
CA LEU A 68 1.29 -6.09 -25.35
C LEU A 68 0.32 -6.14 -24.16
N LEU A 69 -0.24 -7.33 -23.86
CA LEU A 69 -1.11 -7.51 -22.70
C LEU A 69 -0.34 -7.41 -21.38
N ALA A 70 0.85 -8.00 -21.30
CA ALA A 70 1.71 -7.90 -20.12
C ALA A 70 2.13 -6.45 -19.86
N ASP A 71 2.54 -5.70 -20.89
CA ASP A 71 2.94 -4.30 -20.75
C ASP A 71 1.79 -3.44 -20.23
N LYS A 72 0.57 -3.64 -20.77
CA LYS A 72 -0.63 -2.95 -20.27
C LYS A 72 -0.93 -3.29 -18.81
N LEU A 73 -0.79 -4.55 -18.43
CA LEU A 73 -1.00 -5.00 -17.06
C LEU A 73 0.02 -4.36 -16.10
N PHE A 74 1.31 -4.45 -16.42
CA PHE A 74 2.36 -3.89 -15.56
C PHE A 74 2.31 -2.37 -15.46
N TYR A 75 1.92 -1.68 -16.54
CA TYR A 75 1.66 -0.26 -16.48
C TYR A 75 0.53 0.10 -15.49
N ARG A 76 -0.53 -0.71 -15.43
CA ARG A 76 -1.62 -0.52 -14.45
C ARG A 76 -1.15 -0.81 -13.03
N LEU A 77 -0.41 -1.91 -12.81
CA LEU A 77 0.14 -2.27 -11.51
C LEU A 77 1.13 -1.23 -10.98
N GLU A 78 1.98 -0.68 -11.85
CA GLU A 78 2.91 0.39 -11.50
C GLU A 78 2.17 1.66 -11.07
N ARG A 79 1.07 2.00 -11.74
CA ARG A 79 0.20 3.12 -11.33
C ARG A 79 -0.41 2.90 -9.95
N VAL A 80 -0.97 1.71 -9.68
CA VAL A 80 -1.53 1.39 -8.36
C VAL A 80 -0.45 1.45 -7.28
N THR A 81 0.73 0.89 -7.54
CA THR A 81 1.88 0.93 -6.60
C THR A 81 2.30 2.37 -6.28
N ARG A 82 2.32 3.27 -7.28
CA ARG A 82 2.59 4.69 -7.06
C ARG A 82 1.53 5.37 -6.20
N LEU A 83 0.25 5.05 -6.42
CA LEU A 83 -0.85 5.59 -5.60
C LEU A 83 -0.76 5.12 -4.15
N LEU A 84 -0.38 3.85 -3.93
CA LEU A 84 -0.13 3.31 -2.60
C LEU A 84 1.01 4.04 -1.89
N LEU A 85 2.14 4.26 -2.56
CA LEU A 85 3.27 5.00 -1.98
C LEU A 85 2.89 6.45 -1.61
N PHE A 86 2.09 7.10 -2.47
CA PHE A 86 1.56 8.43 -2.17
C PHE A 86 0.62 8.41 -0.95
N SER A 87 -0.21 7.37 -0.81
CA SER A 87 -1.13 7.20 0.32
C SER A 87 -0.39 6.97 1.63
N VAL A 88 0.70 6.19 1.62
CA VAL A 88 1.60 6.06 2.79
C VAL A 88 2.21 7.42 3.16
N THR A 89 2.75 8.15 2.18
CA THR A 89 3.40 9.45 2.42
C THR A 89 2.42 10.49 2.98
N THR A 90 1.19 10.53 2.43
CA THR A 90 0.14 11.44 2.92
C THR A 90 -0.37 11.05 4.30
N SER A 91 -0.37 9.77 4.65
CA SER A 91 -0.77 9.29 5.98
C SER A 91 0.30 9.66 7.02
N VAL A 92 1.58 9.45 6.72
CA VAL A 92 2.72 9.85 7.57
C VAL A 92 2.73 11.36 7.79
N THR A 93 2.53 12.17 6.74
CA THR A 93 2.51 13.64 6.88
C THR A 93 1.29 14.12 7.68
N ARG A 94 0.10 13.54 7.48
CA ARG A 94 -1.08 13.82 8.32
C ARG A 94 -0.86 13.43 9.77
N PHE A 95 -0.23 12.28 10.02
CA PHE A 95 0.11 11.82 11.36
C PHE A 95 1.06 12.81 12.04
N TRP A 96 2.13 13.23 11.36
CA TRP A 96 3.07 14.22 11.89
C TRP A 96 2.38 15.56 12.20
N MET A 97 1.53 16.06 11.30
CA MET A 97 0.76 17.29 11.56
C MET A 97 -0.16 17.16 12.79
N LYS A 98 -0.82 16.01 12.99
CA LYS A 98 -1.62 15.74 14.20
C LYS A 98 -0.75 15.72 15.45
N LEU A 99 0.41 15.07 15.40
CA LEU A 99 1.34 15.00 16.52
C LEU A 99 1.89 16.39 16.89
N SER A 100 2.35 17.17 15.91
CA SER A 100 2.82 18.54 16.14
C SER A 100 1.73 19.46 16.72
N ARG A 101 0.46 19.26 16.35
CA ARG A 101 -0.67 19.99 16.96
C ARG A 101 -0.91 19.56 18.41
N ALA A 102 -0.76 18.28 18.72
CA ALA A 102 -0.90 17.77 20.08
C ALA A 102 0.22 18.32 21.00
N GLU A 103 1.46 18.40 20.50
CA GLU A 103 2.58 19.00 21.24
C GLU A 103 2.46 20.52 21.41
N ALA A 104 1.80 21.21 20.48
CA ALA A 104 1.59 22.66 20.53
C ALA A 104 0.44 23.13 21.44
N SER A 105 -0.27 22.23 22.14
CA SER A 105 -1.23 22.61 23.20
C SER A 105 -0.55 22.53 24.57
N PRO A 106 -0.11 23.66 25.16
CA PRO A 106 0.31 23.66 26.56
C PRO A 106 -0.94 23.45 27.42
N GLY A 107 -0.87 22.46 28.32
CA GLY A 107 -1.94 22.17 29.25
C GLY A 107 -2.36 23.42 30.02
N GLN A 108 -3.66 23.72 30.01
CA GLN A 108 -4.27 24.57 31.02
C GLN A 108 -4.28 23.79 32.34
N THR A 109 -3.16 23.77 33.07
CA THR A 109 -3.20 23.50 34.50
C THR A 109 -3.77 24.74 35.17
N SER A 110 -5.08 24.69 35.48
CA SER A 110 -5.72 25.66 36.36
C SER A 110 -5.01 25.63 37.71
N ALA A 111 -4.13 26.61 37.96
CA ALA A 111 -3.56 26.83 39.27
C ALA A 111 -4.67 27.37 40.18
N THR A 112 -5.16 26.50 41.07
CA THR A 112 -6.00 26.90 42.20
C THR A 112 -5.21 27.87 43.06
N ALA A 113 -5.52 29.16 42.99
CA ALA A 113 -4.90 30.18 43.81
C ALA A 113 -5.40 30.03 45.26
N THR A 114 -4.63 29.33 46.10
CA THR A 114 -4.80 29.38 47.55
C THR A 114 -4.38 30.76 48.04
N GLN A 115 -5.34 31.56 48.49
CA GLN A 115 -5.07 32.83 49.18
C GLN A 115 -4.30 32.59 50.49
N PRO A 116 -3.25 33.36 50.81
CA PRO A 116 -2.65 33.31 52.13
C PRO A 116 -3.54 34.05 53.13
N MET A 117 -3.94 33.35 54.20
CA MET A 117 -4.57 33.95 55.38
C MET A 117 -3.58 34.92 56.05
N CYS A 118 -3.91 36.22 56.04
CA CYS A 118 -3.30 37.18 56.94
C CYS A 118 -3.74 36.88 58.38
N CYS A 119 -2.83 36.38 59.21
CA CYS A 119 -3.03 36.31 60.66
C CYS A 119 -3.14 37.74 61.22
N ARG A 120 -4.31 38.08 61.78
CA ARG A 120 -4.51 39.16 62.75
C ARG A 120 -4.20 38.63 64.14
N ASN A 121 -3.16 39.17 64.78
CA ASN A 121 -3.23 39.84 66.09
C ASN A 121 -1.85 40.36 66.48
#